data_AF-A0A0G3IMM2-F1
#
_entry.id   AF-A0A0G3IMM2-F1
#
_cell.length_a   1.000
_cell.length_b   1.000
_cell.length_c   1.000
_cell.angle_alpha   90.00
_cell.angle_beta   90.00
_cell.angle_gamma   90.00
#
_symmetry.space_group_name_H-M   'P 1'
#
loop_
_entity.id
_entity.type
_entity.pdbx_description
1 polymer ?
#
loop_
_entity_poly.entity_id
_entity_poly.type
_entity_poly.pdbx_seq_one_letter_code
_entity_poly.pdbx_strand_id
1 'polypeptide(L)' 'MFVCLCNGVTSQVVAEVVDAGATTTKQVAQACGAGAECGRCRRTVRAIIDAAGSAESKRHKGFLHKG' A
#
# COMPACT_ATOMS: atom_id res chain seq x y z
N MET A 1 -11.57 4.77 0.36
CA MET A 1 -12.58 3.87 0.96
C MET A 1 -12.01 3.18 2.20
N PHE A 2 -12.83 2.58 3.07
CA PHE A 2 -12.30 1.70 4.13
C PHE A 2 -11.70 0.43 3.52
N VAL A 3 -10.45 0.15 3.88
CA VAL A 3 -9.73 -1.07 3.51
C VAL A 3 -9.80 -2.07 4.65
N CYS A 4 -9.63 -1.63 5.91
CA CYS A 4 -9.72 -2.50 7.09
C CYS A 4 -10.89 -2.07 7.98
N LEU A 5 -11.91 -2.93 8.10
CA LEU A 5 -13.07 -2.66 8.97
C LEU A 5 -12.78 -2.90 10.46
N CYS A 6 -11.90 -3.84 10.80
CA CYS A 6 -11.54 -4.10 12.20
C CYS A 6 -10.94 -2.87 12.89
N ASN A 7 -10.09 -2.14 12.16
CA ASN A 7 -9.29 -1.04 12.69
C ASN A 7 -9.65 0.31 12.07
N GLY A 8 -10.75 0.39 11.30
CA GLY A 8 -11.19 1.64 10.66
C GLY A 8 -10.16 2.29 9.73
N VAL A 9 -9.35 1.50 9.02
CA VAL A 9 -8.27 2.04 8.18
C VAL A 9 -8.76 2.26 6.75
N THR A 10 -8.48 3.44 6.21
CA THR A 10 -8.83 3.82 4.83
C THR A 10 -7.71 3.51 3.84
N SER A 11 -8.05 3.47 2.55
CA SER A 11 -7.09 3.34 1.45
C SER A 11 -6.05 4.46 1.46
N GLN A 12 -6.45 5.67 1.87
CA GLN A 12 -5.55 6.82 1.99
C GLN A 12 -4.46 6.56 3.04
N VAL A 13 -4.85 6.13 4.24
CA VAL A 13 -3.88 5.79 5.30
C VAL A 13 -2.95 4.66 4.87
N VAL A 14 -3.45 3.63 4.18
CA VAL A 14 -2.59 2.56 3.65
C VAL A 14 -1.61 3.11 2.62
N ALA A 15 -2.05 4.00 1.73
CA ALA A 15 -1.18 4.60 0.71
C ALA A 15 -0.10 5.50 1.34
N GLU A 16 -0.45 6.31 2.35
CA GLU A 16 0.52 7.15 3.10
C GLU A 16 1.59 6.30 3.79
N VAL A 17 1.21 5.18 4.39
CA VAL A 17 2.14 4.24 5.02
C VAL A 17 3.08 3.59 4.00
N VAL A 18 2.57 3.29 2.79
CA VAL A 18 3.39 2.76 1.70
C VAL A 18 4.34 3.82 1.15
N ASP A 19 3.88 5.06 0.99
CA ASP A 19 4.70 6.22 0.58
C ASP A 19 5.79 6.53 1.60
N ALA A 20 5.51 6.31 2.90
CA ALA A 20 6.49 6.36 3.98
C ALA A 20 7.47 5.17 4.01
N GLY A 21 7.39 4.23 3.04
CA GLY A 21 8.36 3.17 2.82
C GLY A 21 7.93 1.76 3.22
N ALA A 22 6.67 1.54 3.59
CA ALA A 22 6.19 0.18 3.86
C ALA A 22 6.06 -0.61 2.55
N THR A 23 6.80 -1.71 2.43
CA THR A 23 6.81 -2.59 1.24
C THR A 23 6.19 -3.97 1.49
N THR A 24 5.74 -4.22 2.72
CA THR A 24 5.10 -5.49 3.11
C THR A 24 3.80 -5.27 3.88
N THR A 25 2.87 -6.22 3.77
CA THR A 25 1.62 -6.18 4.57
C THR A 25 1.89 -6.22 6.07
N LYS A 26 3.02 -6.80 6.50
CA LYS A 26 3.46 -6.80 7.91
C LYS A 26 3.83 -5.39 8.36
N GLN A 27 4.63 -4.67 7.59
CA GLN A 27 4.99 -3.27 7.89
C GLN A 27 3.74 -2.38 7.93
N VAL A 28 2.82 -2.55 6.97
CA VAL A 28 1.54 -1.80 6.99
C VAL A 28 0.74 -2.11 8.26
N ALA A 29 0.63 -3.38 8.65
CA ALA A 29 -0.06 -3.76 9.87
C ALA A 29 0.59 -3.17 11.13
N GLN A 30 1.92 -3.07 11.18
CA GLN A 30 2.62 -2.42 12.30
C GLN A 30 2.42 -0.91 12.33
N ALA A 31 2.35 -0.26 11.17
CA ALA A 31 2.25 1.21 11.09
C ALA A 31 0.83 1.74 11.34
N CYS A 32 -0.21 1.07 10.82
CA CYS A 32 -1.59 1.56 10.91
C CYS A 32 -2.63 0.51 11.30
N GLY A 33 -2.21 -0.72 11.63
CA GLY A 33 -3.12 -1.79 12.05
C GLY A 33 -3.86 -2.51 10.92
N ALA A 34 -3.80 -2.05 9.66
CA ALA A 34 -4.47 -2.73 8.56
C ALA A 34 -3.89 -4.14 8.33
N GLY A 35 -4.73 -5.15 8.54
CA GLY A 35 -4.36 -6.57 8.39
C GLY A 35 -3.88 -7.27 9.66
N ALA A 36 -3.83 -6.57 10.81
CA ALA A 36 -3.43 -7.16 12.08
C ALA A 36 -4.45 -8.15 12.65
N GLU A 37 -5.75 -7.88 12.46
CA GLU A 37 -6.86 -8.63 13.08
C GLU A 37 -7.34 -9.80 12.20
N CYS A 38 -8.57 -9.75 11.64
CA CYS A 38 -9.16 -10.85 10.87
C CYS A 38 -8.49 -11.13 9.50
N GLY A 39 -7.55 -10.28 9.07
CA GLY A 39 -6.78 -10.47 7.84
C GLY A 39 -7.53 -10.29 6.51
N ARG A 40 -8.86 -10.09 6.50
CA ARG A 40 -9.66 -9.99 5.25
C ARG A 40 -9.19 -8.91 4.28
N CYS A 41 -8.62 -7.82 4.81
CA CYS A 41 -8.10 -6.71 4.03
C CYS A 41 -6.68 -6.92 3.46
N ARG A 42 -5.97 -7.99 3.86
CA ARG A 42 -4.55 -8.20 3.50
C ARG A 42 -4.32 -8.25 1.98
N ARG A 43 -5.24 -8.84 1.21
CA ARG A 43 -5.16 -8.87 -0.26
C ARG A 43 -5.28 -7.46 -0.86
N THR A 44 -6.20 -6.65 -0.35
CA THR A 44 -6.36 -5.25 -0.78
C THR A 44 -5.14 -4.40 -0.41
N VAL A 45 -4.61 -4.57 0.80
CA VAL A 45 -3.35 -3.90 1.22
C VAL A 45 -2.20 -4.29 0.30
N ARG A 46 -2.06 -5.57 -0.04
CA ARG A 46 -1.02 -6.03 -0.98
C ARG A 46 -1.16 -5.39 -2.35
N ALA A 47 -2.39 -5.28 -2.87
CA ALA A 47 -2.64 -4.61 -4.15
C ALA A 47 -2.21 -3.13 -4.15
N ILE A 48 -2.40 -2.42 -3.03
CA ILE A 48 -1.95 -1.03 -2.89
C ILE A 48 -0.41 -0.95 -2.90
N ILE A 49 0.27 -1.86 -2.19
CA ILE A 49 1.74 -1.95 -2.20
C ILE A 49 2.27 -2.21 -3.62
N ASP A 50 1.69 -3.20 -4.32
CA ASP A 50 2.13 -3.58 -5.66
C ASP A 50 1.86 -2.47 -6.70
N ALA A 51 0.77 -1.73 -6.54
CA ALA A 51 0.44 -0.58 -7.38
C ALA A 51 1.46 0.56 -7.19
N ALA A 52 1.91 0.84 -5.96
CA ALA A 52 2.92 1.84 -5.68
C ALA A 52 4.27 1.49 -6.33
N GLY A 53 4.74 0.24 -6.19
CA GLY A 53 5.98 -0.21 -6.85
C GLY A 53 5.91 -0.18 -8.38
N SER A 54 4.73 -0.47 -8.95
CA SER A 54 4.50 -0.40 -10.39
C SER A 54 4.46 1.05 -10.91
N ALA A 55 3.93 1.99 -10.12
CA ALA A 55 3.90 3.41 -10.45
C ALA A 55 5.30 4.03 -10.48
N GLU A 56 6.17 3.65 -9.54
CA GLU A 56 7.55 4.11 -9.49
C GLU A 56 8.35 3.66 -10.73
N SER A 57 8.20 2.40 -11.14
CA SER A 57 8.83 1.86 -12.35
C SER A 57 8.35 2.57 -13.63
N LYS A 58 7.05 2.91 -13.73
CA LYS A 58 6.52 3.69 -14.86
C LYS A 58 7.07 5.10 -14.91
N ARG A 59 7.21 5.79 -13.76
CA ARG A 59 7.82 7.13 -13.70
C ARG A 59 9.27 7.10 -14.19
N HIS A 60 10.04 6.11 -13.76
CA HIS A 60 11.43 5.96 -14.17
C HIS A 60 11.56 5.62 -15.66
N LYS A 61 10.77 4.68 -16.19
CA LYS A 61 10.78 4.34 -17.63
C LYS A 61 10.27 5.48 -18.52
N GLY A 62 9.24 6.22 -18.10
CA GLY A 62 8.71 7.36 -18.86
C GLY A 62 9.71 8.50 -19.03
N PHE A 63 10.66 8.64 -18.09
CA PHE A 63 11.78 9.57 -18.22
C PHE A 63 12.85 9.06 -19.21
N LEU A 64 13.13 7.75 -19.24
CA LEU A 64 14.16 7.14 -20.09
C LEU A 64 13.80 7.01 -21.58
N HIS A 65 12.51 6.96 -21.95
CA HIS A 65 12.08 6.78 -23.35
C HIS A 65 11.84 8.11 -24.11
N LYS A 66 12.23 9.26 -23.54
CA LYS A 66 12.17 10.57 -24.20
C LYS A 66 13.53 11.07 -24.74
N GLY A 67 14.49 10.15 -24.95
CA GLY A 67 15.80 10.42 -25.54
C GLY A 67 15.87 10.06 -27.01
#